data_AF-A0A1B6JR92-F1
#
_entry.id   AF-A0A1B6JR92-F1
#
_cell.length_a   1.000
_cell.length_b   1.000
_cell.length_c   1.000
_cell.angle_alpha   90.00
_cell.angle_beta   90.00
_cell.angle_gamma   90.00
#
_symmetry.space_group_name_H-M   'P 1'
#
loop_
_entity.id
_entity.type
_entity.pdbx_description
1 polymer ?
#
loop_
_entity_poly.entity_id
_entity_poly.type
_entity_poly.pdbx_seq_one_letter_code
_entity_poly.pdbx_strand_id
1 'polypeptide(L)'
;MQAYLMNGNEDVKLFCNGYYAEILVMDPFSLEVIFSLSSKVNPDWISALHVLRPVKRKDDVVLALTTTGTVKVWTLNGSETKYSEPLFEDESKQIKCLNAITLTCCSQNQRTVLIVCSKYWQIYDAGDFSVLCSVISPRGERWLGGQFLTPDRVLVWTDEGKA
;
A
#
# COMPACT_ATOMS: atom_id res chain seq x y z
N MET A 1 3.40 -6.92 3.37
CA MET A 1 4.68 -7.20 2.69
C MET A 1 4.44 -7.33 1.19
N GLN A 2 5.32 -6.76 0.35
CA GLN A 2 5.28 -6.89 -1.10
C GLN A 2 6.69 -7.05 -1.67
N ALA A 3 6.87 -7.99 -2.60
CA ALA A 3 8.10 -8.11 -3.38
C ALA A 3 8.00 -7.21 -4.62
N TYR A 4 9.03 -6.43 -4.91
CA TYR A 4 9.00 -5.47 -6.01
C TYR A 4 10.40 -5.22 -6.62
N LEU A 5 10.45 -5.10 -7.95
CA LEU A 5 11.67 -4.74 -8.68
C LEU A 5 11.73 -3.22 -8.88
N MET A 6 12.57 -2.56 -8.07
CA MET A 6 12.73 -1.11 -8.11
C MET A 6 13.35 -0.62 -9.42
N ASN A 7 13.14 0.66 -9.73
CA ASN A 7 13.65 1.27 -10.94
C ASN A 7 15.18 1.25 -10.93
N GLY A 8 15.78 0.87 -12.06
CA GLY A 8 17.24 0.78 -12.21
C GLY A 8 17.92 -0.29 -11.34
N ASN A 9 17.16 -1.13 -10.64
CA ASN A 9 17.70 -2.23 -9.84
C ASN A 9 17.57 -3.55 -10.61
N GLU A 10 18.53 -4.46 -10.41
CA GLU A 10 18.50 -5.80 -11.01
C GLU A 10 17.79 -6.82 -10.10
N ASP A 11 17.82 -6.59 -8.78
CA ASP A 11 17.27 -7.50 -7.78
C ASP A 11 15.94 -7.01 -7.20
N VAL A 12 15.05 -7.97 -6.95
CA VAL A 12 13.79 -7.75 -6.23
C VAL A 12 14.08 -7.39 -4.78
N LYS A 13 13.34 -6.41 -4.25
CA LYS A 13 13.37 -6.01 -2.83
C LYS A 13 12.07 -6.36 -2.13
N LEU A 14 12.13 -6.59 -0.82
CA LEU A 14 10.94 -6.81 0.02
C LEU A 14 10.57 -5.53 0.76
N PHE A 15 9.35 -5.04 0.51
CA PHE A 15 8.75 -3.93 1.24
C PHE A 15 7.90 -4.47 2.39
N CYS A 16 8.30 -4.18 3.61
CA CYS A 16 7.79 -4.80 4.83
C CYS A 16 7.16 -3.77 5.76
N ASN A 17 5.88 -3.96 6.06
CA ASN A 17 5.15 -3.24 7.09
C ASN A 17 4.83 -4.15 8.28
N GLY A 18 4.54 -3.56 9.43
CA GLY A 18 4.19 -4.28 10.66
C GLY A 18 3.75 -3.32 11.77
N TYR A 19 3.96 -3.72 13.03
CA TYR A 19 3.62 -2.92 14.22
C TYR A 19 4.60 -1.78 14.49
N TYR A 20 4.91 -0.99 13.46
CA TYR A 20 5.84 0.13 13.50
C TYR A 20 5.45 1.15 12.42
N ALA A 21 5.86 2.41 12.61
CA ALA A 21 5.50 3.55 11.76
C ALA A 21 6.40 3.72 10.53
N GLU A 22 7.08 2.65 10.12
CA GLU A 22 8.03 2.68 9.01
C GLU A 22 7.72 1.56 8.02
N ILE A 23 8.28 1.64 6.83
CA ILE A 23 8.35 0.53 5.89
C ILE A 23 9.82 0.16 5.77
N LEU A 24 10.14 -1.09 6.07
CA LEU A 24 11.49 -1.61 5.94
C LEU A 24 11.65 -2.19 4.53
N VAL A 25 12.71 -1.81 3.83
CA VAL A 25 13.06 -2.40 2.54
C VAL A 25 14.24 -3.31 2.73
N MET A 26 14.06 -4.59 2.41
CA MET A 26 15.01 -5.66 2.71
C MET A 26 15.48 -6.39 1.45
N ASP A 27 16.68 -6.95 1.53
CA ASP A 27 17.11 -7.98 0.60
C ASP A 27 16.35 -9.29 0.86
N PRO A 28 15.75 -9.94 -0.15
CA PRO A 28 14.93 -11.14 0.04
C PRO A 28 15.73 -12.37 0.49
N PHE A 29 17.04 -12.41 0.26
CA PHE A 29 17.87 -13.58 0.56
C PHE A 29 18.58 -13.44 1.91
N SER A 30 19.20 -12.29 2.17
CA SER A 30 19.91 -12.05 3.44
C SER A 30 18.99 -11.55 4.56
N LEU A 31 17.81 -11.03 4.22
CA LEU A 31 16.90 -10.32 5.13
C LEU A 31 17.52 -9.08 5.78
N GLU A 32 18.66 -8.60 5.26
CA GLU A 32 19.24 -7.35 5.71
C GLU A 32 18.37 -6.17 5.28
N VAL A 33 18.17 -5.22 6.19
CA VAL A 33 17.51 -3.96 5.89
C VAL A 33 18.44 -3.11 5.03
N ILE A 34 18.00 -2.83 3.80
CA ILE A 34 18.70 -1.98 2.86
C ILE A 34 18.42 -0.52 3.16
N PHE A 35 17.17 -0.14 3.41
CA PHE A 35 16.79 1.22 3.86
C PHE A 35 15.39 1.19 4.48
N SER A 36 14.96 2.31 5.07
CA SER A 36 13.62 2.48 5.62
C SER A 36 12.92 3.72 5.05
N LEU A 37 11.60 3.64 4.97
CA LEU A 37 10.71 4.76 4.70
C LEU A 37 10.05 5.14 6.01
N SER A 38 10.33 6.32 6.53
CA SER A 38 9.85 6.77 7.83
C SER A 38 8.56 7.58 7.66
N SER A 39 7.53 7.27 8.44
CA SER A 39 6.34 8.12 8.58
C SER A 39 6.59 9.18 9.65
N LYS A 40 6.74 10.44 9.27
CA LYS A 40 7.03 11.56 10.18
C LYS A 40 5.79 12.30 10.67
N VAL A 41 4.80 12.51 9.80
CA VAL A 41 3.62 13.33 10.10
C VAL A 41 2.56 12.46 10.75
N ASN A 42 2.18 12.63 12.02
CA ASN A 42 1.23 11.73 12.68
C ASN A 42 1.63 10.24 12.55
N PRO A 43 2.81 9.83 13.06
CA PRO A 43 3.28 8.46 12.95
C PRO A 43 2.31 7.47 13.60
N ASP A 44 2.04 6.38 12.91
CA ASP A 44 1.21 5.26 13.37
C ASP A 44 1.58 3.99 12.59
N TRP A 45 1.15 2.82 13.04
CA TRP A 45 1.51 1.53 12.43
C TRP A 45 1.04 1.42 10.99
N ILE A 46 1.93 1.01 10.08
CA ILE A 46 1.58 0.79 8.67
C ILE A 46 0.83 -0.54 8.53
N SER A 47 -0.45 -0.47 8.21
CA SER A 47 -1.35 -1.64 8.13
C SER A 47 -1.34 -2.32 6.76
N ALA A 48 -1.28 -1.53 5.68
CA ALA A 48 -1.25 -2.03 4.32
C ALA A 48 -0.40 -1.09 3.44
N LEU A 49 0.21 -1.64 2.38
CA LEU A 49 0.97 -0.87 1.40
C LEU A 49 0.82 -1.46 0.00
N HIS A 50 1.13 -0.65 -1.00
CA HIS A 50 1.29 -1.06 -2.38
C HIS A 50 2.40 -0.23 -3.05
N VAL A 51 3.32 -0.93 -3.71
CA VAL A 51 4.40 -0.35 -4.51
C VAL A 51 4.05 -0.46 -5.98
N LEU A 52 4.21 0.63 -6.73
CA LEU A 52 3.97 0.69 -8.16
C LEU A 52 4.90 1.69 -8.86
N ARG A 53 5.06 1.55 -10.17
CA ARG A 53 5.65 2.59 -11.03
C ARG A 53 4.56 3.30 -11.81
N PRO A 54 4.34 4.60 -11.62
CA PRO A 54 3.39 5.34 -12.44
C PRO A 54 3.77 5.29 -13.92
N VAL A 55 2.82 5.03 -14.83
CA VAL A 55 3.10 4.84 -16.28
C VAL A 55 3.90 5.99 -16.93
N LYS A 56 3.73 7.22 -16.42
CA LYS A 56 4.37 8.43 -16.94
C LYS A 56 5.60 8.89 -16.14
N ARG A 57 6.03 8.13 -15.14
CA ARG A 57 7.16 8.49 -14.27
C ARG A 57 8.19 7.37 -14.25
N LYS A 58 9.45 7.74 -13.98
CA LYS A 58 10.53 6.77 -13.79
C LYS A 58 10.60 6.30 -12.33
N ASP A 59 10.25 7.18 -11.41
CA ASP A 59 10.29 6.93 -9.99
C ASP A 59 9.18 5.96 -9.57
N ASP A 60 9.51 5.08 -8.63
CA ASP A 60 8.54 4.22 -7.99
C ASP A 60 7.79 4.98 -6.90
N VAL A 61 6.56 4.57 -6.63
CA VAL A 61 5.70 5.15 -5.61
C VAL A 61 5.30 4.06 -4.64
N VAL A 62 5.48 4.34 -3.35
CA VAL A 62 4.96 3.54 -2.25
C VAL A 62 3.75 4.25 -1.68
N LEU A 63 2.58 3.64 -1.82
CA LEU A 63 1.34 4.09 -1.20
C LEU A 63 1.08 3.20 0.02
N ALA A 64 0.86 3.79 1.19
CA ALA A 64 0.57 3.03 2.40
C ALA A 64 -0.57 3.65 3.22
N LEU A 65 -1.14 2.84 4.12
CA LEU A 65 -2.17 3.26 5.05
C LEU A 65 -1.82 2.87 6.47
N THR A 66 -1.90 3.83 7.39
CA THR A 66 -1.77 3.54 8.82
C THR A 66 -3.01 2.85 9.38
N THR A 67 -2.90 2.22 10.55
CA THR A 67 -4.05 1.62 11.26
C THR A 67 -5.16 2.63 11.55
N THR A 68 -4.78 3.88 11.84
CA THR A 68 -5.68 5.02 12.08
C THR A 68 -6.14 5.73 10.81
N GLY A 69 -5.83 5.22 9.61
CA GLY A 69 -6.38 5.73 8.36
C GLY A 69 -5.69 6.97 7.80
N THR A 70 -4.41 7.16 8.10
CA THR A 70 -3.58 8.16 7.41
C THR A 70 -2.93 7.51 6.20
N VAL A 71 -3.21 8.05 5.02
CA VAL A 71 -2.53 7.70 3.78
C VAL A 71 -1.15 8.33 3.77
N LYS A 72 -0.17 7.56 3.31
CA LYS A 72 1.23 7.96 3.17
C LYS A 72 1.74 7.66 1.77
N VAL A 73 2.50 8.58 1.21
CA VAL A 73 3.11 8.41 -0.11
C VAL A 73 4.59 8.71 -0.03
N TRP A 74 5.42 7.83 -0.59
CA TRP A 74 6.84 8.07 -0.83
C TRP A 74 7.16 7.87 -2.30
N THR A 75 8.09 8.66 -2.81
CA THR A 75 8.65 8.56 -4.16
C THR A 75 10.09 8.07 -4.07
N LEU A 76 10.41 6.99 -4.80
CA LEU A 76 11.73 6.35 -4.80
C LEU A 76 12.35 6.46 -6.18
N ASN A 77 13.59 6.92 -6.25
CA ASN A 77 14.32 7.10 -7.49
C ASN A 77 15.17 5.87 -7.88
N GLY A 78 15.34 4.91 -6.96
CA GLY A 78 16.08 3.66 -7.20
C GLY A 78 17.51 3.67 -6.67
N SER A 79 17.97 4.78 -6.08
CA SER A 79 19.32 4.95 -5.53
C SER A 79 19.38 4.89 -4.00
N GLU A 80 18.27 4.54 -3.36
CA GLU A 80 18.17 4.44 -1.90
C GLU A 80 19.10 3.34 -1.34
N THR A 81 19.82 3.65 -0.27
CA THR A 81 20.78 2.74 0.39
C THR A 81 20.69 2.85 1.91
N LYS A 82 21.44 2.01 2.64
CA LYS A 82 21.40 2.03 4.12
C LYS A 82 21.97 3.30 4.73
N TYR A 83 22.72 4.05 3.93
CA TYR A 83 23.34 5.31 4.32
C TYR A 83 22.50 6.52 3.89
N SER A 84 21.39 6.30 3.17
CA SER A 84 20.44 7.35 2.88
C SER A 84 19.91 7.93 4.18
N GLU A 85 19.74 9.26 4.22
CA GLU A 85 18.98 9.89 5.30
C GLU A 85 17.57 9.29 5.37
N PRO A 86 16.89 9.37 6.53
CA PRO A 86 15.53 8.88 6.66
C PRO A 86 14.63 9.43 5.56
N LEU A 87 14.05 8.52 4.76
CA LEU A 87 13.18 8.88 3.65
C LEU A 87 11.78 9.15 4.19
N PHE A 88 11.43 10.43 4.28
CA PHE A 88 10.12 10.87 4.75
C PHE A 88 9.07 10.85 3.64
N GLU A 89 7.81 10.75 4.05
CA GLU A 89 6.69 10.77 3.12
C GLU A 89 6.56 12.13 2.41
N ASP A 90 6.27 12.10 1.11
CA ASP A 90 5.94 13.28 0.30
C ASP A 90 4.55 13.81 0.65
N GLU A 91 3.60 12.91 0.90
CA GLU A 91 2.20 13.23 1.19
C GLU A 91 1.69 12.46 2.40
N SER A 92 0.88 13.14 3.21
CA SER A 92 0.23 12.58 4.39
C SER A 92 -1.19 13.10 4.52
N LYS A 93 -2.19 12.23 4.31
CA LYS A 93 -3.61 12.64 4.30
C LYS A 93 -4.49 11.71 5.12
N GLN A 94 -5.29 12.27 6.01
CA GLN A 94 -6.26 11.50 6.79
C GLN A 94 -7.48 11.12 5.93
N ILE A 95 -7.86 9.85 5.99
CA ILE A 95 -9.10 9.32 5.42
C ILE A 95 -9.94 8.62 6.50
N LYS A 96 -11.16 8.21 6.14
CA LYS A 96 -12.11 7.53 7.06
C LYS A 96 -11.90 6.01 7.13
N CYS A 97 -11.11 5.45 6.22
CA CYS A 97 -10.81 4.03 6.18
C CYS A 97 -9.80 3.67 7.28
N LEU A 98 -10.14 2.71 8.15
CA LEU A 98 -9.32 2.31 9.30
C LEU A 98 -8.99 0.82 9.22
N ASN A 99 -7.84 0.42 9.75
CA ASN A 99 -7.41 -0.98 9.85
C ASN A 99 -7.51 -1.73 8.52
N ALA A 100 -6.88 -1.18 7.47
CA ALA A 100 -6.81 -1.86 6.18
C ALA A 100 -6.03 -3.17 6.32
N ILE A 101 -6.55 -4.20 5.69
CA ILE A 101 -5.93 -5.52 5.55
C ILE A 101 -5.10 -5.54 4.26
N THR A 102 -5.69 -5.06 3.16
CA THR A 102 -4.99 -4.92 1.89
C THR A 102 -5.23 -3.56 1.27
N LEU A 103 -4.22 -3.07 0.55
CA LEU A 103 -4.27 -1.89 -0.29
C LEU A 103 -3.69 -2.29 -1.65
N THR A 104 -4.39 -2.00 -2.74
CA THR A 104 -3.95 -2.38 -4.08
C THR A 104 -4.34 -1.30 -5.07
N CYS A 105 -3.39 -0.87 -5.89
CA CYS A 105 -3.67 0.04 -7.00
C CYS A 105 -3.99 -0.79 -8.25
N CYS A 106 -4.92 -0.32 -9.08
CA CYS A 106 -5.16 -0.97 -10.36
C CYS A 106 -3.98 -0.74 -11.32
N SER A 107 -3.42 -1.82 -11.88
CA SER A 107 -2.26 -1.74 -12.78
C SER A 107 -2.56 -1.03 -14.10
N GLN A 108 -3.80 -1.14 -14.59
CA GLN A 108 -4.27 -0.54 -15.84
C GLN A 108 -4.85 0.87 -15.65
N ASN A 109 -5.21 1.24 -14.42
CA ASN A 109 -5.64 2.58 -14.04
C ASN A 109 -5.20 2.88 -12.60
N GLN A 110 -3.96 3.35 -12.45
CA GLN A 110 -3.34 3.57 -11.14
C GLN A 110 -3.98 4.70 -10.31
N ARG A 111 -4.98 5.41 -10.88
CA ARG A 111 -5.81 6.36 -10.13
C ARG A 111 -6.85 5.65 -9.25
N THR A 112 -7.14 4.39 -9.50
CA THR A 112 -8.15 3.64 -8.74
C THR A 112 -7.46 2.71 -7.75
N VAL A 113 -7.82 2.87 -6.47
CA VAL A 113 -7.22 2.10 -5.35
C VAL A 113 -8.30 1.30 -4.65
N LEU A 114 -8.07 0.01 -4.48
CA LEU A 114 -8.90 -0.88 -3.67
C LEU A 114 -8.29 -0.95 -2.27
N ILE A 115 -9.09 -0.64 -1.26
CA ILE A 115 -8.73 -0.83 0.14
C ILE A 115 -9.75 -1.79 0.76
N VAL A 116 -9.25 -2.84 1.40
CA VAL A 116 -10.08 -3.87 2.05
C VAL A 116 -9.84 -3.82 3.55
N CYS A 117 -10.91 -3.66 4.32
CA CYS A 117 -10.95 -3.79 5.76
C CYS A 117 -11.89 -4.93 6.15
N SER A 118 -11.78 -5.44 7.37
CA SER A 118 -12.62 -6.57 7.81
C SER A 118 -14.13 -6.31 7.68
N LYS A 119 -14.57 -5.06 7.89
CA LYS A 119 -16.00 -4.67 7.88
C LYS A 119 -16.49 -4.10 6.56
N TYR A 120 -15.60 -3.72 5.66
CA TYR A 120 -15.96 -3.14 4.36
C TYR A 120 -14.76 -3.15 3.42
N TRP A 121 -15.02 -3.13 2.11
CA TRP A 121 -14.02 -2.72 1.13
C TRP A 121 -14.51 -1.49 0.37
N GLN A 122 -13.55 -0.71 -0.12
CA GLN A 122 -13.79 0.57 -0.76
C GLN A 122 -12.89 0.77 -1.97
N ILE A 123 -13.42 1.47 -2.96
CA ILE A 123 -12.65 2.00 -4.08
C ILE A 123 -12.43 3.49 -3.85
N TYR A 124 -11.19 3.92 -3.97
CA TYR A 124 -10.75 5.30 -3.81
C TYR A 124 -10.19 5.86 -5.12
N ASP A 125 -10.37 7.17 -5.33
CA ASP A 125 -9.60 7.95 -6.30
C ASP A 125 -8.29 8.42 -5.67
N ALA A 126 -7.14 8.04 -6.20
CA ALA A 126 -5.83 8.39 -5.66
C ALA A 126 -5.49 9.89 -5.81
N GLY A 127 -6.21 10.63 -6.65
CA GLY A 127 -5.96 12.05 -6.85
C GLY A 127 -6.44 12.91 -5.68
N ASP A 128 -7.56 12.55 -5.07
CA ASP A 128 -8.13 13.30 -3.94
C ASP A 128 -8.55 12.43 -2.74
N PHE A 129 -8.36 11.12 -2.82
CA PHE A 129 -8.79 10.13 -1.82
C PHE A 129 -10.28 10.20 -1.48
N SER A 130 -11.11 10.57 -2.46
CA SER A 130 -12.56 10.40 -2.39
C SER A 130 -12.95 8.93 -2.53
N VAL A 131 -14.03 8.54 -1.84
CA VAL A 131 -14.60 7.19 -1.93
C VAL A 131 -15.50 7.13 -3.16
N LEU A 132 -15.18 6.26 -4.12
CA LEU A 132 -15.95 6.01 -5.33
C LEU A 132 -16.98 4.88 -5.13
N CYS A 133 -16.64 3.87 -4.33
CA CYS A 133 -17.49 2.72 -4.03
C CYS A 133 -17.22 2.22 -2.61
N SER A 134 -18.24 1.69 -1.93
CA SER A 134 -18.11 1.10 -0.59
C SER A 134 -19.11 -0.05 -0.43
N VAL A 135 -18.62 -1.19 0.04
CA VAL A 135 -19.46 -2.37 0.30
C VAL A 135 -19.15 -2.92 1.68
N ILE A 136 -20.19 -3.07 2.51
CA ILE A 136 -20.10 -3.58 3.88
C ILE A 136 -20.00 -5.11 3.85
N SER A 137 -19.31 -5.70 4.81
CA SER A 137 -19.22 -7.16 4.94
C SER A 137 -20.61 -7.79 5.15
N PRO A 138 -20.86 -8.98 4.57
CA PRO A 138 -22.04 -9.76 4.90
C PRO A 138 -22.12 -10.06 6.41
N ARG A 139 -23.33 -10.33 6.91
CA ARG A 139 -23.54 -10.60 8.32
C ARG A 139 -22.81 -11.88 8.73
N GLY A 140 -21.91 -11.76 9.70
CA GLY A 140 -21.14 -12.90 10.22
C GLY A 140 -19.84 -13.17 9.46
N GLU A 141 -19.55 -12.42 8.39
CA GLU A 141 -18.35 -12.58 7.58
C GLU A 141 -17.42 -11.37 7.73
N ARG A 142 -16.13 -11.58 7.47
CA ARG A 142 -15.12 -10.53 7.40
C ARG A 142 -14.40 -10.60 6.08
N TRP A 143 -14.22 -9.46 5.42
CA TRP A 143 -13.34 -9.41 4.24
C TRP A 143 -11.90 -9.68 4.66
N LEU A 144 -11.17 -10.41 3.81
CA LEU A 144 -9.75 -10.74 4.03
C LEU A 144 -8.83 -10.13 2.97
N GLY A 145 -9.37 -9.78 1.81
CA GLY A 145 -8.58 -9.17 0.75
C GLY A 145 -9.36 -8.97 -0.53
N GLY A 146 -8.65 -8.46 -1.53
CA GLY A 146 -9.19 -8.24 -2.87
C GLY A 146 -8.09 -7.89 -3.86
N GLN A 147 -8.43 -7.98 -5.15
CA GLN A 147 -7.55 -7.62 -6.25
C GLN A 147 -8.36 -7.07 -7.43
N PHE A 148 -7.74 -6.22 -8.24
CA PHE A 148 -8.30 -5.84 -9.54
C PHE A 148 -8.13 -6.97 -10.54
N LEU A 149 -9.19 -7.25 -11.30
CA LEU A 149 -9.13 -8.10 -12.50
C LEU A 149 -8.98 -7.23 -13.75
N THR A 150 -9.73 -6.14 -13.78
CA THR A 150 -9.75 -5.09 -14.81
C THR A 150 -10.07 -3.75 -14.13
N PRO A 151 -9.98 -2.59 -14.82
CA PRO A 151 -10.25 -1.29 -14.18
C PRO A 151 -11.68 -1.16 -13.63
N ASP A 152 -12.62 -1.93 -14.16
CA ASP A 152 -14.04 -1.94 -13.82
C ASP A 152 -14.46 -3.16 -12.97
N ARG A 153 -13.54 -4.08 -12.65
CA ARG A 153 -13.86 -5.31 -11.91
C ARG A 153 -12.83 -5.63 -10.84
N VAL A 154 -13.33 -5.93 -9.65
CA VAL A 154 -12.53 -6.43 -8.52
C VAL A 154 -13.03 -7.80 -8.09
N LEU A 155 -12.09 -8.65 -7.70
CA LEU A 155 -12.36 -9.86 -6.93
C LEU A 155 -12.10 -9.54 -5.46
N VAL A 156 -13.02 -9.90 -4.57
CA VAL A 156 -12.92 -9.72 -3.12
C VAL A 156 -13.36 -11.01 -2.43
N TRP A 157 -12.77 -11.34 -1.29
CA TRP A 157 -13.05 -12.59 -0.59
C TRP A 157 -13.15 -12.42 0.93
N THR A 158 -13.94 -13.29 1.55
CA THR A 158 -14.18 -13.31 3.00
C THR A 158 -13.46 -14.48 3.68
N ASP A 159 -13.53 -14.52 5.01
CA ASP A 159 -13.05 -15.61 5.85
C ASP A 159 -13.86 -16.92 5.72
N GLU A 160 -15.01 -16.89 5.05
CA GLU A 160 -15.83 -18.08 4.76
C GLU A 160 -15.39 -18.83 3.49
N GLY A 161 -14.48 -18.26 2.68
CA GLY A 161 -13.97 -18.90 1.47
C GLY A 161 -15.01 -19.07 0.34
N LYS A 162 -16.11 -18.33 0.37
CA LYS A 162 -17.11 -18.30 -0.71
C LYS A 162 -16.65 -17.32 -1.80
N ALA A 163 -16.55 -17.82 -3.03
CA ALA A 163 -16.17 -17.06 -4.23
C ALA A 163 -17.40 -16.64 -5.04
#